data_AF-A0A7K2Q8C7-F1
#
_entry.id   AF-A0A7K2Q8C7-F1
#
_cell.length_a   1.000
_cell.length_b   1.000
_cell.length_c   1.000
_cell.angle_alpha   90.00
_cell.angle_beta   90.00
_cell.angle_gamma   90.00
#
_symmetry.space_group_name_H-M   'P 1'
#
loop_
_entity.id
_entity.type
_entity.pdbx_description
1 polymer ?
#
loop_
_entity_poly.entity_id
_entity_poly.type
_entity_poly.pdbx_seq_one_letter_code
_entity_poly.pdbx_strand_id
1 'polypeptide(L)'
;MTYYESTGHLLLTPVDREAPARTVRLRELGLGERTDTEFDAFARQISDVLAAPYAGVNFIGEERQFFAGLHHAPDAPASGYPARVLPRDHGYCPHVVVRRRALVLEDVRDFARFAGNAVVDESGVRSYLGAPLIDRTGTVLGTVCAVDVEPRRWGMQGLATAKSLAAELLEIIHGREDG
;
A
#
# COMPACT_ATOMS: atom_id res chain seq x y z
N MET A 1 0.68 36.59 -27.79
CA MET A 1 0.40 36.27 -26.38
C MET A 1 0.17 34.77 -26.31
N THR A 2 1.24 34.03 -26.07
CA THR A 2 1.23 32.56 -26.01
C THR A 2 0.69 32.13 -24.66
N TYR A 3 -0.41 31.37 -24.67
CA TYR A 3 -0.97 30.71 -23.50
C TYR A 3 0.09 29.76 -22.92
N TYR A 4 0.46 29.99 -21.66
CA TYR A 4 1.27 29.06 -20.89
C TYR A 4 0.30 28.07 -20.23
N GLU A 5 -0.09 27.02 -20.95
CA GLU A 5 -0.61 25.81 -20.32
C GLU A 5 0.58 25.01 -19.79
N SER A 6 0.82 25.12 -18.49
CA SER A 6 1.80 24.33 -17.74
C SER A 6 1.35 24.43 -16.28
N THR A 7 0.87 23.38 -15.63
CA THR A 7 1.49 22.06 -15.53
C THR A 7 0.42 20.95 -15.50
N GLY A 8 0.32 20.18 -16.57
CA GLY A 8 -0.26 18.84 -16.48
C GLY A 8 0.69 17.98 -15.64
N HIS A 9 0.43 17.87 -14.33
CA HIS A 9 1.17 16.97 -13.46
C HIS A 9 0.99 15.54 -13.99
N LEU A 10 2.08 14.90 -14.41
CA LEU A 10 2.02 13.53 -14.91
C LEU A 10 1.35 12.65 -13.86
N LEU A 11 0.20 12.08 -14.20
CA LEU A 11 -0.39 10.97 -13.46
C LEU A 11 0.59 9.79 -13.55
N LEU A 12 1.47 9.66 -12.55
CA LEU A 12 2.53 8.65 -12.45
C LEU A 12 2.01 7.27 -12.07
N THR A 13 0.74 7.17 -11.68
CA THR A 13 0.08 5.91 -11.34
C THR A 13 0.03 5.01 -12.57
N PRO A 14 0.65 3.81 -12.50
CA PRO A 14 0.73 2.96 -13.66
C PRO A 14 -0.66 2.47 -14.08
N VAL A 15 -0.83 2.29 -15.40
CA VAL A 15 -2.04 1.71 -15.98
C VAL A 15 -2.20 0.29 -15.45
N ASP A 16 -3.35 0.01 -14.83
CA ASP A 16 -3.64 -1.26 -14.19
C ASP A 16 -4.75 -1.98 -14.93
N ARG A 17 -4.35 -2.87 -15.83
CA ARG A 17 -5.27 -3.65 -16.64
C ARG A 17 -5.93 -4.79 -15.84
N GLU A 18 -5.39 -5.12 -14.67
CA GLU A 18 -5.91 -6.18 -13.81
C GLU A 18 -6.98 -5.67 -12.82
N ALA A 19 -7.20 -4.36 -12.73
CA ALA A 19 -8.11 -3.77 -11.75
C ALA A 19 -9.57 -4.28 -11.80
N PRO A 20 -10.19 -4.47 -12.97
CA PRO A 20 -11.55 -5.02 -13.04
C PRO A 20 -11.62 -6.46 -12.51
N ALA A 21 -10.72 -7.33 -12.99
CA ALA A 21 -10.66 -8.74 -12.55
C ALA A 21 -10.35 -8.86 -11.05
N ARG A 22 -9.41 -8.04 -10.55
CA ARG A 22 -9.07 -7.98 -9.13
C ARG A 22 -10.25 -7.51 -8.27
N THR A 23 -11.03 -6.54 -8.74
CA THR A 23 -12.22 -6.07 -8.01
C THR A 23 -13.27 -7.17 -7.88
N VAL A 24 -13.47 -7.97 -8.92
CA VAL A 24 -14.34 -9.16 -8.84
C VAL A 24 -13.80 -10.15 -7.81
N ARG A 25 -12.51 -10.48 -7.88
CA ARG A 25 -11.88 -11.42 -6.95
C ARG A 25 -11.95 -10.96 -5.49
N LEU A 26 -11.73 -9.67 -5.22
CA LEU A 26 -11.88 -9.10 -3.88
C LEU A 26 -13.30 -9.28 -3.33
N ARG A 27 -14.33 -9.09 -4.18
CA ARG A 27 -15.73 -9.30 -3.79
C ARG A 27 -16.04 -10.76 -3.51
N GLU A 28 -15.53 -11.69 -4.32
CA GLU A 28 -15.66 -13.14 -4.09
C GLU A 28 -15.11 -13.56 -2.73
N LEU A 29 -14.00 -12.95 -2.32
CA LEU A 29 -13.36 -13.19 -1.02
C LEU A 29 -13.99 -12.36 0.13
N GLY A 30 -14.97 -11.50 -0.15
CA GLY A 30 -15.55 -10.60 0.85
C GLY A 30 -14.58 -9.54 1.39
N LEU A 31 -13.54 -9.19 0.63
CA LEU A 31 -12.47 -8.25 0.98
C LEU A 31 -12.68 -6.87 0.32
N GLY A 32 -12.10 -5.83 0.91
CA GLY A 32 -12.03 -4.48 0.30
C GLY A 32 -13.22 -3.54 0.56
N GLU A 33 -14.17 -3.95 1.40
CA GLU A 33 -15.32 -3.11 1.79
C GLU A 33 -15.55 -2.98 3.30
N ARG A 34 -15.01 -3.92 4.10
CA ARG A 34 -15.18 -3.94 5.56
C ARG A 34 -13.83 -4.01 6.25
N THR A 35 -13.72 -3.28 7.36
CA THR A 35 -12.57 -3.36 8.27
C THR A 35 -12.55 -4.71 8.97
N ASP A 36 -11.37 -5.14 9.37
CA ASP A 36 -11.17 -6.44 10.00
C ASP A 36 -10.19 -6.33 11.18
N THR A 37 -10.60 -6.75 12.36
CA THR A 37 -9.78 -6.62 13.57
C THR A 37 -8.56 -7.54 13.55
N GLU A 38 -8.62 -8.67 12.85
CA GLU A 38 -7.44 -9.53 12.64
C GLU A 38 -6.45 -8.83 11.71
N PHE A 39 -6.93 -8.14 10.67
CA PHE A 39 -6.04 -7.36 9.80
C PHE A 39 -5.51 -6.10 10.47
N ASP A 40 -6.24 -5.49 11.41
CA ASP A 40 -5.70 -4.41 12.25
C ASP A 40 -4.59 -4.91 13.18
N ALA A 41 -4.76 -6.10 13.78
CA ALA A 41 -3.71 -6.74 14.55
C ALA A 41 -2.50 -7.09 13.67
N PHE A 42 -2.73 -7.55 12.44
CA PHE A 42 -1.68 -7.82 11.48
C PHE A 42 -0.95 -6.55 11.04
N ALA A 43 -1.67 -5.44 10.83
CA ALA A 43 -1.09 -4.14 10.57
C ALA A 43 -0.19 -3.67 11.73
N ARG A 44 -0.59 -3.92 12.98
CA ARG A 44 0.27 -3.67 14.14
C ARG A 44 1.55 -4.52 14.10
N GLN A 45 1.46 -5.81 13.78
CA GLN A 45 2.62 -6.68 13.61
C GLN A 45 3.58 -6.15 12.53
N ILE A 46 3.05 -5.67 11.39
CA ILE A 46 3.85 -5.05 10.34
C ILE A 46 4.61 -3.82 10.89
N SER A 47 3.90 -2.95 11.60
CA SER A 47 4.47 -1.75 12.26
C SER A 47 5.61 -2.12 13.22
N ASP A 48 5.37 -3.07 14.12
CA ASP A 48 6.34 -3.49 15.14
C ASP A 48 7.60 -4.09 14.50
N VAL A 49 7.44 -4.98 13.51
CA VAL A 49 8.56 -5.69 12.87
C VAL A 49 9.38 -4.77 11.95
N LEU A 50 8.72 -3.88 11.21
CA LEU A 50 9.39 -2.94 10.31
C LEU A 50 9.81 -1.64 11.01
N ALA A 51 9.50 -1.53 12.30
CA ALA A 51 9.75 -0.37 13.14
C ALA A 51 9.26 0.93 12.50
N ALA A 52 8.02 0.97 11.99
CA ALA A 52 7.46 2.14 11.34
C ALA A 52 6.07 2.48 11.89
N PRO A 53 5.77 3.78 12.11
CA PRO A 53 4.63 4.23 12.88
C PRO A 53 3.28 4.01 12.18
N TYR A 54 3.27 3.80 10.86
CA TYR A 54 2.06 3.51 10.12
C TYR A 54 2.22 2.26 9.29
N ALA A 55 1.25 1.37 9.39
CA ALA A 55 1.23 0.14 8.63
C ALA A 55 -0.20 -0.25 8.25
N GLY A 56 -0.33 -1.04 7.18
CA GLY A 56 -1.63 -1.39 6.66
C GLY A 56 -1.67 -2.67 5.84
N VAL A 57 -2.86 -3.27 5.84
CA VAL A 57 -3.33 -4.27 4.89
C VAL A 57 -4.29 -3.56 3.94
N ASN A 58 -3.82 -3.30 2.73
CA ASN A 58 -4.50 -2.46 1.75
C ASN A 58 -4.96 -3.28 0.55
N PHE A 59 -6.27 -3.31 0.29
CA PHE A 59 -6.84 -3.89 -0.92
C PHE A 59 -7.12 -2.80 -1.94
N ILE A 60 -6.82 -3.08 -3.22
CA ILE A 60 -6.92 -2.07 -4.28
C ILE A 60 -8.01 -2.48 -5.25
N GLY A 61 -9.10 -1.73 -5.31
CA GLY A 61 -10.15 -1.88 -6.32
C GLY A 61 -9.86 -1.08 -7.59
N GLU A 62 -10.88 -0.93 -8.43
CA GLU A 62 -10.82 -0.13 -9.66
C GLU A 62 -10.82 1.38 -9.39
N GLU A 63 -11.60 1.83 -8.41
CA GLU A 63 -11.77 3.27 -8.13
C GLU A 63 -11.01 3.74 -6.89
N ARG A 64 -10.79 2.85 -5.93
CA ARG A 64 -10.26 3.21 -4.60
C ARG A 64 -9.37 2.12 -3.99
N GLN A 65 -8.60 2.54 -3.02
CA GLN A 65 -7.88 1.71 -2.06
C GLN A 65 -8.68 1.62 -0.77
N PHE A 66 -8.66 0.45 -0.14
CA PHE A 66 -9.35 0.19 1.12
C PHE A 66 -8.40 -0.54 2.09
N PHE A 67 -8.06 0.12 3.20
CA PHE A 67 -7.23 -0.44 4.25
C PHE A 67 -8.08 -1.25 5.23
N ALA A 68 -8.25 -2.53 4.92
CA ALA A 68 -8.99 -3.46 5.77
C ALA A 68 -8.30 -3.69 7.12
N GLY A 69 -6.96 -3.62 7.13
CA GLY A 69 -6.13 -3.53 8.33
C GLY A 69 -5.35 -2.23 8.36
N LEU A 70 -5.31 -1.55 9.50
CA LEU A 70 -4.60 -0.30 9.67
C LEU A 70 -4.14 -0.12 11.10
N HIS A 71 -2.89 0.30 11.25
CA HIS A 71 -2.31 0.61 12.54
C HIS A 71 -1.53 1.91 12.48
N HIS A 72 -1.78 2.78 13.45
CA HIS A 72 -0.99 3.97 13.74
C HIS A 72 -0.40 3.80 15.16
N ALA A 73 0.92 3.94 15.28
CA ALA A 73 1.57 3.88 16.57
C ALA A 73 1.08 5.02 17.50
N PRO A 74 0.99 4.82 18.82
CA PRO A 74 0.45 5.83 19.74
C PRO A 74 1.22 7.15 19.75
N ASP A 75 2.51 7.11 19.44
CA ASP A 75 3.45 8.22 19.34
C ASP A 75 3.69 8.67 17.90
N ALA A 76 2.95 8.10 16.95
CA ALA A 76 3.03 8.51 15.55
C ALA A 76 2.68 10.01 15.43
N PRO A 77 3.45 10.79 14.64
CA PRO A 77 3.11 12.18 14.35
C PRO A 77 1.67 12.31 13.85
N ALA A 78 1.02 13.43 14.13
CA ALA A 78 -0.27 13.71 13.51
C ALA A 78 -0.07 13.78 11.98
N SER A 79 -0.66 12.83 11.27
CA SER A 79 -0.61 12.77 9.82
C SER A 79 -2.01 12.47 9.29
N GLY A 80 -2.27 12.88 8.05
CA GLY A 80 -3.48 12.49 7.33
C GLY A 80 -3.43 11.06 6.80
N TYR A 81 -2.47 10.23 7.25
CA TYR A 81 -2.12 9.00 6.56
C TYR A 81 -1.78 7.84 7.49
N PRO A 82 -2.12 6.60 7.10
CA PRO A 82 -3.11 6.23 6.09
C PRO A 82 -4.56 6.49 6.58
N ALA A 83 -5.46 6.85 5.65
CA ALA A 83 -6.90 6.78 5.90
C ALA A 83 -7.43 5.40 5.52
N ARG A 84 -8.60 4.99 6.03
CA ARG A 84 -9.21 3.70 5.67
C ARG A 84 -9.56 3.59 4.18
N VAL A 85 -9.83 4.71 3.53
CA VAL A 85 -10.14 4.77 2.10
C VAL A 85 -9.29 5.86 1.47
N LEU A 86 -8.63 5.54 0.36
CA LEU A 86 -7.90 6.51 -0.46
C LEU A 86 -8.33 6.36 -1.93
N PRO A 87 -8.23 7.42 -2.76
CA PRO A 87 -8.36 7.27 -4.20
C PRO A 87 -7.34 6.25 -4.74
N ARG A 88 -7.68 5.53 -5.81
CA ARG A 88 -6.82 4.46 -6.35
C ARG A 88 -5.41 4.94 -6.69
N ASP A 89 -5.28 6.17 -7.17
CA ASP A 89 -4.02 6.73 -7.67
C ASP A 89 -3.13 7.36 -6.60
N HIS A 90 -3.50 7.29 -5.32
CA HIS A 90 -2.73 7.87 -4.22
C HIS A 90 -1.67 6.91 -3.65
N GLY A 91 -0.50 7.44 -3.31
CA GLY A 91 0.54 6.70 -2.58
C GLY A 91 1.24 5.65 -3.44
N TYR A 92 1.89 4.68 -2.80
CA TYR A 92 2.82 3.76 -3.46
C TYR A 92 2.31 2.33 -3.65
N CYS A 93 1.29 1.91 -2.90
CA CYS A 93 0.67 0.60 -3.03
C CYS A 93 0.19 0.30 -4.47
N PRO A 94 -0.38 1.25 -5.24
CA PRO A 94 -0.76 1.00 -6.64
C PRO A 94 0.44 0.61 -7.51
N HIS A 95 1.61 1.18 -7.24
CA HIS A 95 2.83 0.81 -7.96
C HIS A 95 3.28 -0.62 -7.64
N VAL A 96 3.14 -1.07 -6.38
CA VAL A 96 3.44 -2.44 -5.95
C VAL A 96 2.50 -3.44 -6.62
N VAL A 97 1.21 -3.13 -6.68
CA VAL A 97 0.20 -3.99 -7.32
C VAL A 97 0.50 -4.15 -8.81
N VAL A 98 0.64 -3.05 -9.56
CA VAL A 98 0.86 -3.13 -11.02
C VAL A 98 2.20 -3.79 -11.37
N ARG A 99 3.25 -3.53 -10.60
CA ARG A 99 4.56 -4.13 -10.86
C ARG A 99 4.69 -5.57 -10.35
N ARG A 100 3.72 -6.03 -9.55
CA ARG A 100 3.67 -7.36 -8.91
C ARG A 100 4.94 -7.71 -8.13
N ARG A 101 5.61 -6.71 -7.55
CA ARG A 101 6.90 -6.85 -6.83
C ARG A 101 6.97 -5.93 -5.63
N ALA A 102 7.54 -6.41 -4.53
CA ALA A 102 7.76 -5.60 -3.33
C ALA A 102 8.66 -4.40 -3.61
N LEU A 103 8.33 -3.22 -3.06
CA LEU A 103 8.98 -1.93 -3.27
C LEU A 103 9.50 -1.39 -1.94
N VAL A 104 10.73 -0.87 -1.94
CA VAL A 104 11.32 -0.11 -0.84
C VAL A 104 11.74 1.25 -1.37
N LEU A 105 11.37 2.30 -0.65
CA LEU A 105 11.77 3.68 -0.85
C LEU A 105 12.30 4.17 0.49
N GLU A 106 13.62 4.25 0.62
CA GLU A 106 14.27 4.65 1.87
C GLU A 106 14.07 6.13 2.16
N ASP A 107 14.12 6.96 1.11
CA ASP A 107 13.62 8.32 1.10
C ASP A 107 12.88 8.57 -0.20
N VAL A 108 11.57 8.86 -0.15
CA VAL A 108 10.76 9.02 -1.35
C VAL A 108 11.18 10.22 -2.21
N ARG A 109 11.84 11.22 -1.61
CA ARG A 109 12.31 12.41 -2.31
C ARG A 109 13.49 12.13 -3.23
N ASP A 110 14.24 11.06 -2.98
CA ASP A 110 15.39 10.67 -3.81
C ASP A 110 14.96 10.03 -5.14
N PHE A 111 13.67 9.72 -5.29
CA PHE A 111 13.14 9.06 -6.46
C PHE A 111 12.30 10.02 -7.28
N ALA A 112 12.93 10.70 -8.25
CA ALA A 112 12.31 11.69 -9.13
C ALA A 112 11.03 11.19 -9.83
N ARG A 113 10.91 9.88 -10.07
CA ARG A 113 9.70 9.25 -10.63
C ARG A 113 8.46 9.40 -9.72
N PHE A 114 8.63 9.65 -8.44
CA PHE A 114 7.51 9.85 -7.50
C PHE A 114 7.31 11.31 -7.10
N ALA A 115 8.10 12.23 -7.67
CA ALA A 115 7.89 13.66 -7.49
C ALA A 115 6.53 14.07 -8.07
N GLY A 116 5.68 14.71 -7.26
CA GLY A 116 4.32 15.11 -7.63
C GLY A 116 3.21 14.09 -7.36
N ASN A 117 3.49 12.99 -6.63
CA ASN A 117 2.41 12.20 -6.01
C ASN A 117 1.86 13.01 -4.82
N ALA A 118 0.55 13.30 -4.80
CA ALA A 118 -0.08 14.10 -3.73
C ALA A 118 0.24 13.58 -2.33
N VAL A 119 0.48 12.27 -2.17
CA VAL A 119 0.91 11.69 -0.90
C VAL A 119 2.31 12.18 -0.48
N VAL A 120 3.26 12.42 -1.39
CA VAL A 120 4.58 12.98 -1.06
C VAL A 120 4.46 14.38 -0.48
N ASP A 121 3.62 15.22 -1.09
CA ASP A 121 3.61 16.65 -0.82
C ASP A 121 2.63 17.03 0.31
N GLU A 122 1.53 16.28 0.49
CA GLU A 122 0.48 16.61 1.45
C GLU A 122 0.52 15.78 2.74
N SER A 123 1.09 14.56 2.71
CA SER A 123 1.04 13.65 3.88
C SER A 123 2.29 13.65 4.77
N GLY A 124 3.40 14.25 4.31
CA GLY A 124 4.67 14.25 5.03
C GLY A 124 5.45 12.93 4.98
N VAL A 125 4.96 11.92 4.26
CA VAL A 125 5.63 10.61 4.10
C VAL A 125 7.02 10.79 3.48
N ARG A 126 8.01 10.16 4.12
CA ARG A 126 9.42 10.13 3.68
C ARG A 126 9.92 8.76 3.35
N SER A 127 9.35 7.68 3.88
CA SER A 127 9.74 6.33 3.49
C SER A 127 8.53 5.43 3.29
N TYR A 128 8.68 4.44 2.40
CA TYR A 128 7.66 3.45 2.08
C TYR A 128 8.28 2.07 1.86
N LEU A 129 7.65 1.05 2.42
CA LEU A 129 7.93 -0.34 2.14
C LEU A 129 6.61 -1.09 1.96
N GLY A 130 6.50 -1.87 0.88
CA GLY A 130 5.31 -2.68 0.65
C GLY A 130 5.57 -3.91 -0.19
N ALA A 131 4.77 -4.95 0.03
CA ALA A 131 4.82 -6.21 -0.70
C ALA A 131 3.44 -6.59 -1.21
N PRO A 132 3.35 -7.16 -2.43
CA PRO A 132 2.08 -7.53 -3.04
C PRO A 132 1.48 -8.76 -2.36
N LEU A 133 0.16 -8.78 -2.22
CA LEU A 133 -0.63 -9.95 -1.81
C LEU A 133 -1.12 -10.66 -3.07
N ILE A 134 -0.36 -11.66 -3.53
CA ILE A 134 -0.67 -12.45 -4.72
C ILE A 134 -1.35 -13.75 -4.27
N ASP A 135 -2.64 -13.91 -4.58
CA ASP A 135 -3.39 -15.08 -4.15
C ASP A 135 -3.09 -16.33 -5.00
N ARG A 136 -3.71 -17.47 -4.65
CA ARG A 136 -3.57 -18.76 -5.36
C ARG A 136 -3.95 -18.68 -6.85
N THR A 137 -4.78 -17.72 -7.25
CA THR A 137 -5.17 -17.52 -8.66
C THR A 137 -4.14 -16.71 -9.45
N GLY A 138 -3.13 -16.16 -8.76
CA GLY A 138 -2.19 -15.22 -9.33
C GLY A 138 -2.74 -13.79 -9.39
N THR A 139 -3.87 -13.49 -8.76
CA THR A 139 -4.41 -12.13 -8.69
C THR A 139 -3.69 -11.36 -7.59
N VAL A 140 -3.21 -10.15 -7.88
CA VAL A 140 -2.60 -9.31 -6.84
C VAL A 140 -3.67 -8.52 -6.10
N LEU A 141 -4.24 -9.07 -5.03
CA LEU A 141 -5.36 -8.48 -4.27
C LEU A 141 -5.07 -7.08 -3.72
N GLY A 142 -3.82 -6.82 -3.35
CA GLY A 142 -3.43 -5.61 -2.64
C GLY A 142 -2.00 -5.67 -2.14
N THR A 143 -1.75 -5.05 -0.99
CA THR A 143 -0.42 -4.97 -0.37
C THR A 143 -0.49 -5.06 1.15
N VAL A 144 0.55 -5.62 1.75
CA VAL A 144 1.00 -5.20 3.08
C VAL A 144 1.96 -4.03 2.90
N CYS A 145 1.85 -2.99 3.73
CA CYS A 145 2.74 -1.85 3.63
C CYS A 145 3.01 -1.18 4.98
N ALA A 146 4.13 -0.47 5.03
CA ALA A 146 4.54 0.41 6.11
C ALA A 146 5.05 1.73 5.53
N VAL A 147 4.79 2.83 6.24
CA VAL A 147 5.31 4.16 5.90
C VAL A 147 5.80 4.89 7.14
N ASP A 148 6.66 5.86 6.90
CA ASP A 148 7.11 6.81 7.91
C ASP A 148 7.23 8.22 7.31
N VAL A 149 7.17 9.23 8.17
CA VAL A 149 7.52 10.63 7.93
C VAL A 149 9.03 10.91 8.06
N GLU A 150 9.83 9.89 8.40
CA GLU A 150 11.29 9.92 8.36
C GLU A 150 11.87 8.93 7.34
N PRO A 151 13.09 9.19 6.79
CA PRO A 151 13.79 8.22 5.97
C PRO A 151 14.11 6.92 6.75
N ARG A 152 13.94 5.77 6.11
CA ARG A 152 14.19 4.44 6.71
C ARG A 152 15.03 3.54 5.83
N ARG A 153 16.17 3.09 6.34
CA ARG A 153 17.09 2.18 5.65
C ARG A 153 16.71 0.72 5.85
N TRP A 154 15.58 0.32 5.28
CA TRP A 154 15.15 -1.08 5.31
C TRP A 154 15.99 -1.99 4.41
N GLY A 155 16.49 -1.45 3.28
CA GLY A 155 17.26 -2.19 2.30
C GLY A 155 16.65 -3.54 1.89
N MET A 156 17.53 -4.50 1.60
CA MET A 156 17.13 -5.85 1.19
C MET A 156 16.50 -6.67 2.31
N GLN A 157 16.87 -6.40 3.57
CA GLN A 157 16.34 -7.12 4.72
C GLN A 157 14.87 -6.79 4.93
N GLY A 158 14.49 -5.50 4.95
CA GLY A 158 13.09 -5.12 5.07
C GLY A 158 12.24 -5.59 3.89
N LEU A 159 12.78 -5.63 2.67
CA LEU A 159 12.10 -6.26 1.53
C LEU A 159 11.82 -7.76 1.76
N ALA A 160 12.78 -8.50 2.33
CA ALA A 160 12.57 -9.90 2.66
C ALA A 160 11.48 -10.05 3.74
N THR A 161 11.57 -9.25 4.80
CA THR A 161 10.57 -9.21 5.88
C THR A 161 9.16 -8.89 5.37
N ALA A 162 9.00 -7.87 4.53
CA ALA A 162 7.70 -7.50 3.97
C ALA A 162 7.10 -8.62 3.10
N LYS A 163 7.94 -9.37 2.36
CA LYS A 163 7.48 -10.54 1.59
C LYS A 163 7.04 -11.67 2.50
N SER A 164 7.75 -11.93 3.60
CA SER A 164 7.34 -12.93 4.59
C SER A 164 6.00 -12.57 5.23
N LEU A 165 5.81 -11.31 5.63
CA LEU A 165 4.53 -10.81 6.16
C LEU A 165 3.40 -10.92 5.12
N ALA A 166 3.68 -10.63 3.85
CA ALA A 166 2.69 -10.82 2.78
C ALA A 166 2.27 -12.30 2.64
N ALA A 167 3.24 -13.22 2.71
CA ALA A 167 2.96 -14.65 2.63
C ALA A 167 2.14 -15.14 3.84
N GLU A 168 2.46 -14.68 5.04
CA GLU A 168 1.72 -15.01 6.26
C GLU A 168 0.26 -14.53 6.18
N LEU A 169 0.03 -13.29 5.74
CA LEU A 169 -1.33 -12.78 5.58
C LEU A 169 -2.12 -13.52 4.50
N LEU A 170 -1.45 -13.96 3.43
CA LEU A 170 -2.09 -14.77 2.40
C LEU A 170 -2.60 -16.10 2.96
N GLU A 171 -1.87 -16.74 3.87
CA GLU A 171 -2.34 -17.96 4.53
C GLU A 171 -3.61 -17.70 5.37
N ILE A 172 -3.70 -16.54 6.04
CA ILE A 172 -4.92 -16.13 6.75
C ILE A 172 -6.09 -15.95 5.76
N ILE A 173 -5.86 -15.26 4.64
CA ILE A 173 -6.89 -15.04 3.61
C ILE A 173 -7.36 -16.38 3.02
N HIS A 174 -6.41 -17.26 2.70
CA HIS A 174 -6.66 -18.58 2.15
C HIS A 174 -7.47 -19.47 3.11
N GLY A 175 -7.15 -19.45 4.40
CA GLY A 175 -7.91 -20.20 5.40
C GLY A 175 -9.38 -19.77 5.53
N ARG A 176 -9.69 -18.52 5.20
CA ARG A 176 -11.07 -17.98 5.16
C ARG A 176 -11.81 -18.32 3.87
N GLU A 177 -11.11 -18.62 2.79
CA GLU A 177 -11.71 -19.06 1.51
C GLU A 177 -12.12 -20.54 1.58
N ASP A 178 -11.38 -21.35 2.34
CA ASP A 178 -11.57 -22.79 2.44
C ASP A 178 -12.66 -23.21 3.48
N GLY A 179 -13.23 -22.27 4.24
CA GLY A 179 -14.17 -22.53 5.35
C GLY A 179 -15.49 -21.76 5.24
#